data_AF-A0A5C0ZLT8-F1
#
_entry.id   AF-A0A5C0ZLT8-F1
#
_cell.length_a   1.000
_cell.length_b   1.000
_cell.length_c   1.000
_cell.angle_alpha   90.00
_cell.angle_beta   90.00
_cell.angle_gamma   90.00
#
_symmetry.space_group_name_H-M   'P 1'
#
loop_
_entity.id
_entity.type
_entity.pdbx_description
1 polymer ?
#
loop_
_entity_poly.entity_id
_entity_poly.type
_entity_poly.pdbx_seq_one_letter_code
_entity_poly.pdbx_strand_id
1 'polypeptide(L)'
;MQSNLFHLLDLLFTIIHILIIVFNLFGWIWEVTRKLHFYMVCLTACSWLVLGFWFGFGYCPITDWQWQVKDKLGERNLPNSFIKYVCDKLFDRSTNAEFIDITTGVCFGLVAILSVYFNFFHRRPLNK
;
A
#
# COMPACT_ATOMS: atom_id res chain seq x y z
N MET A 1 -12.21 -23.87 14.93
CA MET A 1 -12.01 -22.56 15.60
C MET A 1 -10.77 -21.82 15.09
N GLN A 2 -9.61 -22.48 14.94
CA GLN A 2 -8.38 -21.84 14.42
C GLN A 2 -8.50 -21.30 12.98
N SER A 3 -9.23 -22.00 12.11
CA SER A 3 -9.50 -21.57 10.73
C SER A 3 -10.21 -20.22 10.64
N ASN A 4 -11.27 -20.03 11.44
CA ASN A 4 -12.06 -18.79 11.43
C ASN A 4 -11.23 -17.57 11.88
N LEU A 5 -10.29 -17.77 12.80
CA LEU A 5 -9.38 -16.70 13.23
C LEU A 5 -8.45 -16.27 12.10
N PHE A 6 -7.84 -17.22 11.38
CA PHE A 6 -6.95 -16.90 10.27
C PHE A 6 -7.69 -16.22 9.11
N HIS A 7 -8.92 -16.64 8.80
CA HIS A 7 -9.76 -15.94 7.82
C HIS A 7 -10.12 -14.52 8.26
N LEU A 8 -10.40 -14.30 9.55
CA LEU A 8 -10.63 -12.96 10.10
C LEU A 8 -9.38 -12.08 9.98
N LEU A 9 -8.20 -12.62 10.29
CA LEU A 9 -6.93 -11.89 10.15
C LEU A 9 -6.65 -11.54 8.69
N ASP A 10 -6.86 -12.49 7.77
CA ASP A 10 -6.68 -12.25 6.33
C ASP A 10 -7.61 -11.14 5.82
N LEU A 11 -8.88 -11.14 6.24
CA LEU A 11 -9.83 -10.08 5.92
C LEU A 11 -9.39 -8.74 6.52
N LEU A 12 -8.98 -8.72 7.78
CA LEU A 12 -8.49 -7.52 8.45
C LEU A 12 -7.28 -6.93 7.73
N PHE A 13 -6.28 -7.75 7.40
CA PHE A 13 -5.10 -7.31 6.67
C PHE A 13 -5.47 -6.76 5.29
N THR A 14 -6.36 -7.44 4.56
CA THR A 14 -6.86 -6.98 3.26
C THR A 14 -7.52 -5.60 3.38
N ILE A 15 -8.41 -5.41 4.36
CA ILE A 15 -9.09 -4.13 4.59
C ILE A 15 -8.09 -3.03 4.94
N ILE A 16 -7.17 -3.30 5.88
CA ILE A 16 -6.14 -2.35 6.29
C ILE A 16 -5.28 -1.95 5.08
N HIS A 17 -4.88 -2.91 4.26
CA HIS A 17 -4.03 -2.66 3.10
C HIS A 17 -4.75 -1.80 2.05
N ILE A 18 -6.03 -2.09 1.75
CA ILE A 18 -6.85 -1.28 0.86
C ILE A 18 -7.02 0.14 1.42
N LEU A 19 -7.29 0.28 2.72
CA LEU A 19 -7.40 1.59 3.36
C LEU A 19 -6.10 2.40 3.24
N ILE A 20 -4.93 1.77 3.41
CA ILE A 20 -3.64 2.44 3.22
C ILE A 20 -3.45 2.88 1.78
N ILE A 21 -3.78 2.03 0.80
CA ILE A 21 -3.69 2.38 -0.63
C ILE A 21 -4.61 3.56 -0.95
N VAL A 22 -5.89 3.47 -0.58
CA VAL A 22 -6.88 4.53 -0.84
C VAL A 22 -6.49 5.82 -0.11
N PHE A 23 -6.01 5.73 1.13
CA PHE A 23 -5.56 6.90 1.86
C PHE A 23 -4.32 7.54 1.23
N ASN A 24 -3.35 6.77 0.76
CA ASN A 24 -2.23 7.31 -0.01
C ASN A 24 -2.70 7.92 -1.34
N LEU A 25 -3.66 7.34 -2.05
CA LEU A 25 -4.10 7.90 -3.35
C LEU A 25 -4.92 9.19 -3.20
N PHE A 26 -5.74 9.31 -2.16
CA PHE A 26 -6.76 10.37 -2.04
C PHE A 26 -6.64 11.25 -0.79
N GLY A 27 -5.78 10.90 0.16
CA GLY A 27 -5.66 11.60 1.45
C GLY A 27 -5.10 13.02 1.33
N TRP A 28 -4.53 13.40 0.19
CA TRP A 28 -4.08 14.76 -0.10
C TRP A 28 -5.23 15.74 -0.42
N ILE A 29 -6.43 15.23 -0.77
CA ILE A 29 -7.58 16.04 -1.18
C ILE A 29 -8.06 16.94 -0.03
N TRP A 30 -8.23 16.39 1.18
CA TRP A 30 -8.70 17.15 2.34
C TRP A 30 -7.57 17.89 3.05
N GLU A 31 -7.77 19.18 3.30
CA GLU A 31 -6.76 20.03 3.97
C GLU A 31 -6.38 19.51 5.36
N VAL A 32 -7.35 18.96 6.10
CA VAL A 32 -7.15 18.41 7.46
C VAL A 32 -6.27 17.16 7.42
N THR A 33 -6.38 16.33 6.37
CA THR A 33 -5.65 15.06 6.26
C THR A 33 -4.29 15.20 5.60
N ARG A 34 -3.94 16.35 4.99
CA ARG A 34 -2.66 16.55 4.28
C ARG A 34 -1.42 16.23 5.12
N LYS A 35 -1.39 16.62 6.39
CA LYS A 35 -0.25 16.29 7.28
C LYS A 35 -0.16 14.79 7.55
N LEU A 36 -1.30 14.16 7.82
CA LEU A 36 -1.36 12.72 8.06
C LEU A 36 -1.00 11.93 6.79
N HIS A 37 -1.49 12.39 5.65
CA HIS A 37 -1.14 11.87 4.33
C HIS A 37 0.36 11.91 4.09
N PHE A 38 1.01 13.05 4.38
CA PHE A 38 2.45 13.17 4.25
C PHE A 38 3.20 12.16 5.13
N TYR A 39 2.80 11.98 6.39
CA TYR A 39 3.40 10.95 7.25
C TYR A 39 3.19 9.53 6.69
N MET A 40 2.00 9.23 6.16
CA MET A 40 1.71 7.93 5.54
C MET A 40 2.51 7.67 4.27
N VAL A 41 2.67 8.68 3.41
CA VAL A 41 3.54 8.60 2.24
C VAL A 41 4.98 8.35 2.67
N CYS A 42 5.49 9.09 3.66
CA CYS A 42 6.84 8.88 4.18
C CYS A 42 7.01 7.46 4.75
N LEU A 43 6.03 6.97 5.52
CA LEU A 43 6.08 5.61 6.07
C LEU A 43 6.09 4.55 4.95
N THR A 44 5.26 4.75 3.92
CA THR A 44 5.19 3.86 2.75
C THR A 44 6.50 3.89 1.97
N ALA A 45 7.06 5.08 1.73
CA ALA A 45 8.35 5.26 1.07
C ALA A 45 9.50 4.63 1.88
N CYS A 46 9.51 4.79 3.20
CA CYS A 46 10.48 4.12 4.06
C CYS A 46 10.35 2.59 3.97
N SER A 47 9.13 2.05 3.97
CA SER A 47 8.92 0.62 3.76
C SER A 47 9.48 0.15 2.43
N TRP A 48 9.23 0.89 1.36
CA TRP A 48 9.68 0.52 0.02
C TRP A 48 11.18 0.69 -0.21
N LEU A 49 11.79 1.75 0.33
CA LEU A 49 13.20 2.07 0.11
C LEU A 49 14.11 1.35 1.09
N VAL A 50 13.74 1.30 2.38
CA VAL A 50 14.55 0.68 3.43
C VAL A 50 14.38 -0.83 3.40
N LEU A 51 13.13 -1.31 3.48
CA LEU A 51 12.87 -2.75 3.53
C LEU A 51 12.87 -3.35 2.12
N GLY A 52 12.46 -2.60 1.10
CA GLY A 52 12.54 -3.10 -0.27
C GLY A 52 13.96 -3.29 -0.80
N PHE A 53 14.99 -2.69 -0.16
CA PHE A 53 16.39 -3.05 -0.44
C PHE A 53 16.69 -4.53 -0.11
N TRP A 54 16.00 -5.11 0.87
CA TRP A 54 16.21 -6.49 1.32
C TRP A 54 15.17 -7.45 0.74
N PHE A 55 13.91 -7.01 0.65
CA PHE A 55 12.77 -7.87 0.33
C PHE A 55 12.16 -7.64 -1.06
N GLY A 56 12.63 -6.61 -1.79
CA GLY A 56 12.17 -6.28 -3.15
C GLY A 56 11.33 -5.00 -3.23
N PHE A 57 11.22 -4.46 -4.44
CA PHE A 57 10.50 -3.22 -4.69
C PHE A 57 9.01 -3.34 -4.29
N GLY A 58 8.47 -2.33 -3.63
CA GLY A 58 7.06 -2.35 -3.23
C GLY A 58 6.77 -3.04 -1.90
N TYR A 59 7.80 -3.46 -1.15
CA TYR A 59 7.62 -4.24 0.07
C TYR A 59 6.78 -3.54 1.15
N CYS A 60 5.86 -4.29 1.76
CA CYS A 60 5.04 -3.87 2.88
C CYS A 60 5.02 -4.95 3.99
N PRO A 61 5.39 -4.62 5.24
CA PRO A 61 5.33 -5.57 6.37
C PRO A 61 3.96 -6.22 6.56
N ILE A 62 2.89 -5.48 6.25
CA ILE A 62 1.51 -5.97 6.36
C ILE A 62 1.28 -7.12 5.38
N THR A 63 1.83 -7.04 4.16
CA THR A 63 1.75 -8.12 3.17
C THR A 63 2.48 -9.36 3.66
N ASP A 64 3.66 -9.20 4.26
CA ASP A 64 4.39 -10.33 4.82
C ASP A 64 3.64 -11.04 5.94
N TRP A 65 3.06 -10.27 6.87
CA TRP A 65 2.22 -10.85 7.92
C TRP A 65 0.96 -11.51 7.34
N GLN A 66 0.36 -10.91 6.32
CA GLN A 66 -0.77 -11.50 5.63
C GLN A 66 -0.36 -12.82 4.96
N TRP A 67 0.82 -12.91 4.35
CA TRP A 67 1.30 -14.12 3.67
C TRP A 67 1.58 -15.23 4.66
N GLN A 68 2.09 -14.92 5.85
CA GLN A 68 2.23 -15.90 6.93
C GLN A 68 0.86 -16.44 7.39
N VAL A 69 -0.18 -15.62 7.39
CA VAL A 69 -1.55 -16.07 7.70
C VAL A 69 -2.10 -16.93 6.57
N LYS A 70 -1.89 -16.53 5.31
CA LYS A 70 -2.36 -17.27 4.13
C LYS A 70 -1.65 -18.61 3.93
N ASP A 71 -0.36 -18.70 4.24
CA ASP A 71 0.38 -19.96 4.22
C ASP A 71 -0.19 -20.96 5.24
N LYS A 72 -0.59 -20.48 6.43
CA LYS A 72 -1.31 -21.30 7.43
C LYS A 72 -2.72 -21.71 6.97
N LEU A 73 -3.33 -20.95 6.07
CA LEU A 73 -4.59 -21.30 5.40
C LEU A 73 -4.40 -22.24 4.19
N GLY A 74 -3.15 -22.56 3.84
CA GLY A 74 -2.80 -23.46 2.73
C GLY A 74 -2.68 -22.79 1.36
N GLU A 75 -2.77 -21.46 1.26
CA GLU A 75 -2.48 -20.73 0.03
C GLU A 75 -0.96 -20.67 -0.22
N ARG A 76 -0.51 -21.21 -1.36
CA ARG A 76 0.91 -21.23 -1.77
C ARG A 76 1.11 -20.48 -3.09
N ASN A 77 2.36 -20.09 -3.38
CA ASN A 77 2.75 -19.31 -4.56
C ASN A 77 2.13 -17.90 -4.58
N LEU A 78 2.14 -17.23 -3.43
CA LEU A 78 1.69 -15.84 -3.31
C LEU A 78 2.72 -14.90 -3.98
N PRO A 79 2.27 -13.87 -4.70
CA PRO A 79 3.17 -12.89 -5.31
C PRO A 79 3.80 -11.98 -4.24
N ASN A 80 4.93 -11.37 -4.57
CA ASN A 80 5.64 -10.48 -3.63
C ASN A 80 4.85 -9.21 -3.29
N SER A 81 4.01 -8.69 -4.20
CA SER A 81 3.22 -7.47 -3.97
C SER A 81 1.74 -7.78 -3.77
N PHE A 82 1.11 -7.12 -2.79
CA PHE A 82 -0.32 -7.24 -2.51
C PHE A 82 -1.18 -6.80 -3.71
N ILE A 83 -0.77 -5.74 -4.41
CA ILE A 83 -1.49 -5.25 -5.59
C ILE A 83 -1.50 -6.31 -6.68
N LYS A 84 -0.37 -7.01 -6.91
CA LYS A 84 -0.35 -8.15 -7.82
C LYS A 84 -1.29 -9.26 -7.37
N TYR A 85 -1.33 -9.59 -6.07
CA TYR A 85 -2.27 -10.58 -5.55
C TYR A 85 -3.73 -10.23 -5.87
N VAL A 86 -4.12 -8.98 -5.63
CA VAL A 86 -5.47 -8.49 -5.92
C VAL A 86 -5.74 -8.50 -7.43
N CYS A 87 -4.80 -8.03 -8.25
CA CYS A 87 -4.92 -8.05 -9.70
C CYS A 87 -5.04 -9.47 -10.25
N ASP A 88 -4.22 -10.42 -9.79
CA ASP A 88 -4.30 -11.81 -10.24
C ASP A 88 -5.62 -12.48 -9.82
N LYS A 89 -6.20 -12.10 -8.67
CA LYS A 89 -7.53 -12.54 -8.23
C LYS A 89 -8.68 -11.94 -9.05
N LEU A 90 -8.55 -10.69 -9.51
CA LEU A 90 -9.57 -10.00 -10.29
C LEU A 90 -9.53 -10.34 -11.78
N PHE A 91 -8.34 -10.55 -12.35
CA PHE A 91 -8.10 -10.73 -13.79
C PHE A 91 -7.68 -12.16 -14.17
N ASP A 92 -7.78 -13.11 -13.25
CA ASP A 92 -7.59 -14.56 -13.45
C ASP A 92 -6.22 -14.95 -14.07
N ARG A 93 -5.15 -14.71 -13.29
CA ARG A 93 -3.80 -15.32 -13.37
C ARG A 93 -2.79 -14.93 -14.48
N SER A 94 -2.86 -13.74 -15.10
CA SER A 94 -1.78 -13.36 -16.05
C SER A 94 -1.34 -11.91 -16.00
N THR A 95 -1.53 -11.22 -14.88
CA THR A 95 -1.07 -9.83 -14.81
C THR A 95 0.45 -9.77 -14.69
N ASN A 96 1.08 -9.05 -15.62
CA ASN A 96 2.53 -8.88 -15.63
C ASN A 96 2.96 -8.15 -14.35
N ALA A 97 3.79 -8.80 -13.53
CA ALA A 97 4.28 -8.27 -12.26
C ALA A 97 5.02 -6.95 -12.45
N GLU A 98 5.87 -6.88 -13.48
CA GLU A 98 6.65 -5.69 -13.79
C GLU A 98 5.74 -4.50 -14.13
N PHE A 99 4.69 -4.74 -14.91
CA PHE A 99 3.71 -3.70 -15.24
C PHE A 99 3.00 -3.17 -13.99
N ILE A 100 2.61 -4.06 -13.07
CA ILE A 100 1.95 -3.68 -11.80
C ILE A 100 2.91 -2.89 -10.92
N ASP A 101 4.15 -3.35 -10.77
CA ASP A 101 5.14 -2.73 -9.89
C ASP A 101 5.54 -1.34 -10.43
N ILE A 102 5.73 -1.20 -11.74
CA ILE A 102 5.97 0.10 -12.40
C ILE A 102 4.77 1.02 -12.19
N THR A 103 3.55 0.55 -12.48
CA THR A 103 2.34 1.37 -12.35
C THR A 103 2.15 1.85 -10.92
N THR A 104 2.36 0.96 -9.95
CA THR A 104 2.25 1.32 -8.53
C THR A 104 3.32 2.33 -8.14
N GLY A 105 4.58 2.11 -8.57
CA GLY A 105 5.68 3.05 -8.31
C GLY A 105 5.43 4.44 -8.90
N VAL A 106 4.93 4.52 -10.13
CA VAL A 106 4.59 5.79 -10.78
C VAL A 106 3.45 6.50 -10.06
N CYS A 107 2.35 5.79 -9.76
CA CYS A 107 1.22 6.35 -9.01
C CYS A 107 1.66 6.86 -7.63
N PHE A 108 2.46 6.08 -6.90
CA PHE A 108 2.98 6.47 -5.61
C PHE A 108 3.93 7.67 -5.71
N GLY A 109 4.80 7.71 -6.72
CA GLY A 109 5.69 8.85 -6.97
C GLY A 109 4.93 10.15 -7.23
N LEU A 110 3.88 10.09 -8.06
CA LEU A 110 2.99 11.24 -8.31
C LEU A 110 2.32 11.73 -7.02
N VAL A 111 1.75 10.81 -6.25
CA VAL A 111 1.14 11.11 -4.94
C VAL A 111 2.14 11.73 -3.98
N ALA A 112 3.38 11.23 -3.94
CA ALA A 112 4.42 11.77 -3.07
C ALA A 112 4.78 13.21 -3.44
N ILE A 113 4.91 13.50 -4.74
CA ILE A 113 5.13 14.86 -5.24
C ILE A 113 3.95 15.77 -4.87
N LEU A 114 2.71 15.32 -5.08
CA LEU A 114 1.51 16.06 -4.69
C LEU A 114 1.49 16.33 -3.18
N SER A 115 1.85 15.33 -2.36
CA SER A 115 1.90 15.49 -0.90
C SER A 115 2.91 16.55 -0.47
N VAL A 116 4.09 16.59 -1.10
CA VAL A 116 5.09 17.63 -0.85
C VAL A 116 4.58 19.00 -1.32
N TYR A 117 4.03 19.07 -2.53
CA TYR A 117 3.50 20.30 -3.11
C TYR A 117 2.41 20.94 -2.23
N PHE A 118 1.40 20.16 -1.84
CA PHE A 118 0.28 20.68 -1.05
C PHE A 118 0.65 21.01 0.40
N ASN A 119 1.67 20.37 0.96
CA ASN A 119 2.09 20.63 2.35
C ASN A 119 3.09 21.80 2.46
N PHE A 120 3.98 21.97 1.47
CA PHE A 120 5.03 22.98 1.54
C PHE A 120 4.77 24.22 0.67
N PHE A 121 4.21 24.06 -0.52
CA PHE A 121 4.05 25.15 -1.49
C PHE A 121 2.63 25.72 -1.51
N HIS A 122 1.61 24.89 -1.32
CA HIS A 122 0.21 25.36 -1.19
C HIS A 122 -0.12 25.78 0.26
N ARG A 123 0.67 26.68 0.83
CA ARG A 123 0.23 27.41 2.03
C ARG A 123 -0.81 28.41 1.58
N ARG A 124 -2.10 28.13 1.82
CA ARG A 124 -3.11 29.20 1.80
C ARG A 124 -2.62 30.29 2.76
N PRO A 125 -2.56 31.57 2.37
CA PRO A 125 -2.30 32.64 3.31
C PRO A 125 -3.34 32.52 4.42
N LEU A 126 -2.87 32.34 5.66
CA LEU A 126 -3.71 32.47 6.86
C LEU A 126 -4.21 33.91 6.87
N ASN A 127 -5.39 34.12 6.29
CA ASN A 127 -6.14 35.33 6.57
C ASN A 127 -6.92 35.05 7.86
N LYS A 128 -6.31 35.38 9.00
CA LYS A 128 -6.93 35.66 10.29
C LYS A 128 -5.93 36.33 11.22
#